data_AF-A0A383XPX9-F1
#
_entry.id   AF-A0A383XPX9-F1
#
_cell.length_a   1.000
_cell.length_b   1.000
_cell.length_c   1.000
_cell.angle_alpha   90.00
_cell.angle_beta   90.00
_cell.angle_gamma   90.00
#
_symmetry.space_group_name_H-M   'P 1'
#
loop_
_entity.id
_entity.type
_entity.pdbx_description
1 polymer ?
#
loop_
_entity_poly.entity_id
_entity_poly.type
_entity_poly.pdbx_seq_one_letter_code
_entity_poly.pdbx_strand_id
1 'polypeptide(L)'
;MAQPPNVLDRRSRPRPVDNRRSVAKPRSGPLLDSIIQAMLAKLHAEGVQPGQAIDLNALWHHLSVEMGVRQFDTIPAAGELLGRGYVRHIGDDSYQVALTEAGFIAASRASTQPMQQMVSAIRDLQSAV
;
A
#
# COMPACT_ATOMS: atom_id res chain seq x y z
N MET A 1 -14.59 49.49 36.85
CA MET A 1 -13.87 48.29 37.33
C MET A 1 -14.00 47.22 36.25
N ALA A 2 -12.90 46.88 35.59
CA ALA A 2 -12.89 45.97 34.45
C ALA A 2 -12.74 44.51 34.91
N GLN A 3 -13.57 43.61 34.37
CA GLN A 3 -13.46 42.17 34.60
C GLN A 3 -12.21 41.60 33.89
N PRO A 4 -11.51 40.62 34.49
CA PRO A 4 -10.40 39.94 33.84
C PRO A 4 -10.90 39.04 32.69
N PRO A 5 -10.11 38.89 31.61
CA PRO A 5 -10.52 38.13 30.43
C PRO A 5 -10.67 36.65 30.74
N ASN A 6 -11.81 36.08 30.31
CA ASN A 6 -12.18 34.69 30.51
C ASN A 6 -11.29 33.77 29.66
N VAL A 7 -10.33 33.10 30.31
CA VAL A 7 -9.31 32.22 29.68
C VAL A 7 -9.89 30.93 29.09
N LEU A 8 -11.19 30.70 29.23
CA LEU A 8 -11.87 29.47 28.80
C LEU A 8 -12.78 29.65 27.57
N ASP A 9 -12.82 30.83 26.95
CA ASP A 9 -13.58 31.01 25.72
C ASP A 9 -12.86 30.36 24.52
N ARG A 10 -13.13 29.07 24.33
CA ARG A 10 -12.61 28.23 23.23
C ARG A 10 -13.40 28.39 21.92
N ARG A 11 -14.41 29.27 21.86
CA ARG A 11 -15.31 29.37 20.70
C ARG A 11 -14.81 30.30 19.59
N SER A 12 -13.75 31.06 19.82
CA SER A 12 -13.33 32.15 18.91
C SER A 12 -11.97 31.96 18.25
N ARG A 13 -11.44 30.73 18.18
CA ARG A 13 -10.24 30.45 17.37
C ARG A 13 -10.60 29.53 16.22
N PRO A 14 -10.50 29.96 14.95
CA PRO A 14 -10.39 29.03 13.85
C PRO A 14 -9.20 28.13 14.17
N ARG A 15 -9.43 26.82 14.38
CA ARG A 15 -8.31 25.90 14.41
C ARG A 15 -7.64 26.00 13.04
N PRO A 16 -6.32 26.26 12.96
CA PRO A 16 -5.65 26.09 11.69
C PRO A 16 -5.90 24.65 11.25
N VAL A 17 -6.49 24.49 10.07
CA VAL A 17 -6.85 23.19 9.46
C VAL A 17 -5.60 22.50 8.91
N ASP A 18 -4.47 22.68 9.60
CA ASP A 18 -3.14 22.32 9.11
C ASP A 18 -2.67 20.96 9.64
N ASN A 19 -3.59 20.06 9.96
CA ASN A 19 -3.18 18.79 10.55
C ASN A 19 -4.09 17.58 10.27
N ARG A 20 -4.46 17.36 9.00
CA ARG A 20 -4.92 16.03 8.55
C ARG A 20 -4.43 15.79 7.12
N ARG A 21 -3.35 15.03 6.98
CA ARG A 21 -2.62 14.68 5.74
C ARG A 21 -1.59 15.73 5.30
N SER A 22 -0.60 15.98 6.15
CA SER A 22 0.76 15.86 5.65
C SER A 22 0.88 14.42 5.14
N VAL A 23 0.58 14.24 3.85
CA VAL A 23 0.77 12.99 3.11
C VAL A 23 2.21 12.61 3.39
N ALA A 24 2.41 11.68 4.32
CA ALA A 24 3.71 11.06 4.50
C ALA A 24 4.07 10.60 3.10
N LYS A 25 5.06 11.27 2.49
CA LYS A 25 5.57 10.90 1.18
C LYS A 25 5.76 9.38 1.27
N PRO A 26 5.09 8.59 0.43
CA PRO A 26 5.31 7.15 0.45
C PRO A 26 6.82 6.96 0.48
N ARG A 27 7.33 6.14 1.40
CA ARG A 27 8.73 5.73 1.35
C ARG A 27 8.87 4.86 0.09
N SER A 28 8.89 5.51 -1.07
CA SER A 28 9.14 4.95 -2.39
C SER A 28 10.59 4.52 -2.38
N GLY A 29 10.81 3.26 -2.01
CA GLY A 29 12.10 2.61 -2.03
C GLY A 29 12.03 1.37 -2.93
N PRO A 30 13.19 0.87 -3.41
CA PRO A 30 13.26 -0.28 -4.32
C PRO A 30 12.52 -1.53 -3.82
N LEU A 31 12.48 -1.74 -2.50
CA LEU A 31 11.72 -2.83 -1.88
C LEU A 31 10.21 -2.68 -2.07
N LEU A 32 9.67 -1.48 -1.82
CA LEU A 32 8.24 -1.20 -1.95
C LEU A 32 7.78 -1.38 -3.40
N ASP A 33 8.56 -0.85 -4.35
CA ASP A 33 8.27 -1.01 -5.77
C ASP A 33 8.34 -2.49 -6.20
N SER A 34 9.30 -3.25 -5.68
CA SER A 34 9.41 -4.68 -5.96
C SER A 34 8.23 -5.48 -5.40
N ILE A 35 7.74 -5.12 -4.21
CA ILE A 35 6.52 -5.72 -3.64
C ILE A 35 5.31 -5.38 -4.52
N ILE A 36 5.13 -4.12 -4.93
CA ILE A 36 4.03 -3.71 -5.81
C ILE A 36 4.06 -4.47 -7.14
N GLN A 37 5.25 -4.60 -7.75
CA GLN A 37 5.44 -5.38 -8.97
C GLN A 37 5.07 -6.85 -8.75
N ALA A 38 5.46 -7.44 -7.63
CA ALA A 38 5.10 -8.80 -7.30
C ALA A 38 3.58 -8.98 -7.09
N MET A 39 2.91 -8.02 -6.43
CA MET A 39 1.44 -8.01 -6.27
C MET A 39 0.75 -8.01 -7.64
N LEU A 40 1.16 -7.09 -8.52
CA LEU A 40 0.59 -6.93 -9.85
C LEU A 40 0.84 -8.15 -10.74
N ALA A 41 2.06 -8.70 -10.71
CA ALA A 41 2.40 -9.91 -11.45
C ALA A 41 1.57 -11.11 -11.00
N LYS A 42 1.29 -11.20 -9.69
CA LYS A 42 0.42 -12.25 -9.14
C LYS A 42 -1.02 -12.12 -9.61
N LEU A 43 -1.59 -10.91 -9.57
CA LEU A 43 -2.94 -10.65 -10.08
C LEU A 43 -3.07 -10.98 -11.57
N HIS A 44 -2.04 -10.69 -12.36
CA HIS A 44 -1.98 -11.09 -13.77
C HIS A 44 -1.92 -12.61 -13.94
N ALA A 45 -1.09 -13.30 -13.16
CA ALA A 45 -0.98 -14.76 -13.21
C ALA A 45 -2.27 -15.49 -12.80
N GLU A 46 -3.06 -14.89 -11.91
CA GLU A 46 -4.40 -15.37 -11.54
C GLU A 46 -5.50 -15.02 -12.56
N GLY A 47 -5.16 -14.29 -13.62
CA GLY A 47 -6.11 -13.91 -14.68
C GLY A 47 -7.18 -12.92 -14.22
N VAL A 48 -6.90 -12.14 -13.17
CA VAL A 48 -7.86 -11.17 -12.61
C VAL A 48 -8.20 -10.11 -13.66
N GLN A 49 -9.51 -9.95 -13.90
CA GLN A 49 -10.01 -9.00 -14.89
C GLN A 49 -10.28 -7.62 -14.28
N PRO A 50 -10.28 -6.54 -15.10
CA PRO A 50 -10.74 -5.23 -14.65
C PRO A 50 -12.14 -5.30 -14.02
N GLY A 51 -12.32 -4.62 -12.89
CA GLY A 51 -13.58 -4.60 -12.14
C GLY A 51 -13.82 -5.81 -11.23
N GLN A 52 -13.02 -6.87 -11.35
CA GLN A 52 -13.13 -8.05 -10.48
C GLN A 52 -12.67 -7.73 -9.06
N ALA A 53 -13.42 -8.23 -8.09
CA ALA A 53 -13.10 -8.11 -6.67
C ALA A 53 -11.83 -8.92 -6.32
N ILE A 54 -10.96 -8.29 -5.54
CA ILE A 54 -9.72 -8.82 -5.00
C ILE A 54 -9.77 -8.61 -3.49
N ASP A 55 -9.44 -9.65 -2.74
CA ASP A 55 -9.13 -9.54 -1.32
C ASP A 55 -7.63 -9.28 -1.14
N LEU A 56 -7.29 -8.08 -0.68
CA LEU A 56 -5.91 -7.70 -0.42
C LEU A 56 -5.26 -8.56 0.67
N ASN A 57 -6.00 -9.03 1.67
CA ASN A 57 -5.44 -9.88 2.72
C ASN A 57 -4.98 -11.23 2.16
N ALA A 58 -5.78 -11.83 1.28
CA ALA A 58 -5.42 -13.07 0.60
C ALA A 58 -4.14 -12.88 -0.25
N LEU A 59 -4.07 -11.76 -0.99
CA LEU A 59 -2.91 -11.43 -1.81
C LEU A 59 -1.63 -11.25 -0.96
N TRP A 60 -1.72 -10.57 0.19
CA TRP A 60 -0.58 -10.38 1.09
C TRP A 60 -0.11 -11.68 1.73
N HIS A 61 -1.06 -12.51 2.17
CA HIS A 61 -0.76 -13.79 2.77
C HIS A 61 0.03 -14.66 1.78
N HIS A 62 -0.41 -14.68 0.52
CA HIS A 62 0.27 -15.43 -0.54
C HIS A 62 1.71 -14.96 -0.77
N LEU A 63 1.93 -13.65 -0.89
CA LEU A 63 3.28 -13.08 -1.06
C LEU A 63 4.17 -13.37 0.15
N SER A 64 3.60 -13.38 1.35
CA SER A 64 4.32 -13.70 2.59
C SER A 64 4.78 -15.16 2.60
N VAL A 65 3.92 -16.09 2.20
CA VAL A 65 4.23 -17.53 2.17
C VAL A 65 5.22 -17.87 1.06
N GLU A 66 5.02 -17.36 -0.16
CA GLU A 66 5.86 -17.74 -1.31
C GLU A 66 7.21 -17.02 -1.35
N MET A 67 7.25 -15.75 -0.95
CA MET A 67 8.44 -14.91 -1.12
C MET A 67 9.04 -14.45 0.21
N GLY A 68 8.50 -14.89 1.35
CA GLY A 68 9.03 -14.53 2.67
C GLY A 68 8.87 -13.03 3.00
N VAL A 69 7.95 -12.34 2.33
CA VAL A 69 7.68 -10.92 2.57
C VAL A 69 6.98 -10.76 3.91
N ARG A 70 7.43 -9.83 4.75
CA ARG A 70 6.74 -9.54 6.00
C ARG A 70 5.42 -8.84 5.70
N GLN A 71 4.34 -9.24 6.38
CA GLN A 71 3.04 -8.58 6.24
C GLN A 71 3.11 -7.06 6.55
N PHE A 72 4.03 -6.64 7.42
CA PHE A 72 4.25 -5.22 7.68
C PHE A 72 4.68 -4.43 6.44
N ASP A 73 5.42 -5.04 5.53
CA ASP A 73 5.93 -4.41 4.31
C ASP A 73 4.89 -4.43 3.17
N THR A 74 3.85 -5.27 3.27
CA THR A 74 2.76 -5.35 2.27
C THR A 74 1.67 -4.29 2.47
N ILE A 75 1.51 -3.78 3.70
CA ILE A 75 0.52 -2.72 4.00
C ILE A 75 0.82 -1.42 3.22
N PRO A 76 2.06 -0.87 3.21
CA PRO A 76 2.39 0.28 2.38
C PRO A 76 2.22 0.02 0.88
N ALA A 77 2.49 -1.20 0.42
CA ALA A 77 2.34 -1.57 -0.99
C ALA A 77 0.88 -1.52 -1.45
N ALA A 78 -0.05 -1.96 -0.60
CA ALA A 78 -1.47 -1.85 -0.88
C ALA A 78 -1.98 -0.41 -0.87
N GLY A 79 -1.49 0.40 0.07
CA GLY A 79 -1.74 1.85 0.05
C GLY A 79 -1.25 2.50 -1.24
N GLU A 80 -0.10 2.09 -1.75
CA GLU A 80 0.43 2.52 -3.04
C GLU A 80 -0.39 2.03 -4.23
N LEU A 81 -0.89 0.78 -4.24
CA LEU A 81 -1.77 0.30 -5.30
C LEU A 81 -3.02 1.18 -5.44
N LEU A 82 -3.60 1.59 -4.31
CA LEU A 82 -4.72 2.54 -4.26
C LEU A 82 -4.28 3.95 -4.69
N GLY A 83 -3.17 4.44 -4.14
CA GLY A 83 -2.63 5.78 -4.45
C GLY A 83 -2.25 5.97 -5.92
N ARG A 84 -1.77 4.91 -6.58
CA ARG A 84 -1.45 4.88 -8.02
C ARG A 84 -2.67 4.59 -8.90
N GLY A 85 -3.83 4.31 -8.31
CA GLY A 85 -5.06 4.02 -9.05
C GLY A 85 -5.07 2.68 -9.78
N TYR A 86 -4.21 1.73 -9.40
CA TYR A 86 -4.21 0.37 -9.95
C TYR A 86 -5.35 -0.48 -9.42
N VAL A 87 -5.78 -0.18 -8.20
CA VAL A 87 -6.98 -0.75 -7.60
C VAL A 87 -7.86 0.37 -7.08
N ARG A 88 -9.15 0.09 -6.95
CA ARG A 88 -10.13 0.99 -6.33
C ARG A 88 -10.86 0.26 -5.22
N HIS A 89 -11.21 0.98 -4.16
CA HIS A 89 -11.97 0.41 -3.05
C HIS A 89 -13.37 -0.01 -3.53
N ILE A 90 -13.84 -1.19 -3.10
CA ILE A 90 -15.19 -1.68 -3.36
C ILE A 90 -15.82 -2.21 -2.07
N GLY A 91 -17.09 -1.86 -1.85
CA GLY A 91 -17.83 -2.30 -0.67
C GLY A 91 -17.43 -1.61 0.63
N ASP A 92 -17.90 -2.17 1.74
CA ASP A 92 -17.70 -1.63 3.09
C ASP A 92 -16.50 -2.27 3.81
N ASP A 93 -15.95 -3.36 3.26
CA ASP A 93 -14.81 -4.06 3.84
C ASP A 93 -13.50 -3.34 3.48
N SER A 94 -12.63 -3.16 4.48
CA SER A 94 -11.40 -2.36 4.36
C SER A 94 -10.41 -2.93 3.34
N TYR A 95 -10.51 -4.22 3.01
CA TYR A 95 -9.54 -4.92 2.17
C TYR A 95 -10.08 -5.39 0.81
N GLN A 96 -11.35 -5.16 0.52
CA GLN A 96 -11.92 -5.48 -0.79
C GLN A 96 -11.66 -4.35 -1.78
N VAL A 97 -10.98 -4.68 -2.87
CA VAL A 97 -10.68 -3.75 -3.95
C VAL A 97 -11.01 -4.36 -5.30
N ALA A 98 -11.28 -3.53 -6.31
CA ALA A 98 -11.38 -3.97 -7.69
C ALA A 98 -10.13 -3.54 -8.48
N LEU A 99 -9.65 -4.41 -9.36
CA LEU A 99 -8.61 -4.06 -10.33
C LEU A 99 -9.14 -2.98 -11.29
N THR A 100 -8.37 -1.93 -11.53
CA THR A 100 -8.72 -0.93 -12.57
C THR A 100 -8.13 -1.34 -13.92
N GLU A 101 -8.55 -0.69 -15.01
CA GLU A 101 -7.91 -0.88 -16.31
C GLU A 101 -6.42 -0.50 -16.27
N ALA A 102 -6.07 0.58 -15.57
CA ALA A 102 -4.68 0.99 -15.38
C ALA A 102 -3.89 -0.08 -14.60
N GLY A 103 -4.51 -0.68 -13.57
CA GLY A 103 -3.92 -1.78 -12.82
C GLY A 103 -3.72 -3.03 -13.66
N PHE A 104 -4.68 -3.38 -14.53
CA PHE A 104 -4.57 -4.51 -15.44
C PHE A 104 -3.43 -4.34 -16.45
N ILE A 105 -3.32 -3.15 -17.06
CA ILE A 105 -2.19 -2.84 -17.96
C ILE A 105 -0.86 -2.90 -17.19
N ALA A 106 -0.79 -2.36 -15.98
CA ALA A 106 0.40 -2.46 -15.15
C ALA A 106 0.75 -3.92 -14.80
N ALA A 107 -0.26 -4.74 -14.49
CA ALA A 107 -0.14 -6.15 -14.16
C ALA A 107 0.45 -6.99 -15.32
N SER A 108 0.02 -6.72 -16.56
CA SER A 108 0.59 -7.38 -17.76
C SER A 108 2.08 -7.11 -17.99
N ARG A 109 2.63 -6.05 -17.39
CA ARG A 109 4.04 -5.67 -17.50
C ARG A 109 4.83 -6.00 -16.24
N ALA A 110 4.14 -6.44 -15.19
CA ALA A 110 4.73 -6.65 -13.89
C ALA A 110 5.51 -7.95 -13.82
N SER A 111 6.52 -7.99 -12.95
CA SER A 111 7.37 -9.16 -12.76
C SER A 111 7.66 -9.41 -11.29
N THR A 112 7.69 -10.68 -10.90
CA THR A 112 8.15 -11.12 -9.58
C THR A 112 9.67 -11.15 -9.45
N GLN A 113 10.40 -11.08 -10.57
CA GLN A 113 11.87 -11.23 -10.61
C GLN A 113 12.62 -10.21 -9.72
N PRO A 114 12.30 -8.90 -9.70
CA PRO A 114 12.99 -7.96 -8.82
C PRO A 114 12.87 -8.33 -7.34
N MET A 115 11.68 -8.79 -6.93
CA MET A 115 11.45 -9.22 -5.56
C MET A 115 12.22 -10.49 -5.22
N GLN A 116 12.24 -11.47 -6.13
CA GLN A 116 13.01 -12.70 -5.97
C GLN A 116 14.52 -12.43 -5.83
N GLN A 117 15.06 -11.50 -6.62
CA GLN A 117 16.47 -11.10 -6.52
C GLN A 117 16.80 -10.47 -5.16
N MET A 118 15.93 -9.61 -4.63
CA MET A 118 16.12 -9.01 -3.31
C MET A 118 16.07 -10.04 -2.19
N VAL A 119 15.11 -10.98 -2.25
CA VAL A 119 14.99 -12.06 -1.25
C VAL A 119 16.20 -12.98 -1.28
N SER A 120 16.68 -13.37 -2.45
CA SER A 120 17.89 -14.19 -2.60
C SER A 120 19.12 -13.48 -2.05
N ALA A 121 19.32 -12.20 -2.37
CA ALA A 121 20.45 -11.42 -1.86
C ALA A 121 20.45 -11.32 -0.32
N ILE A 122 19.28 -11.19 0.31
CA ILE A 122 19.16 -11.19 1.78
C ILE A 122 19.53 -12.56 2.36
N ARG A 123 19.09 -13.65 1.73
CA ARG A 123 19.39 -15.02 2.17
C ARG A 123 20.89 -15.32 2.08
N ASP A 124 21.54 -14.90 1.00
CA ASP A 124 22.98 -15.10 0.80
C ASP A 124 23.80 -14.34 1.85
N LEU A 125 23.40 -13.10 2.18
CA LEU A 125 24.02 -12.32 3.26
C LEU A 125 23.88 -12.99 4.64
N GLN A 126 22.75 -13.65 4.90
CA GLN A 126 22.52 -14.38 6.17
C GLN A 126 23.27 -15.71 6.25
N SER A 127 23.59 -16.32 5.11
CA SER A 127 24.30 -17.60 5.03
C SER A 127 25.83 -17.43 5.06
N ALA A 128 26.31 -16.20 4.84
CA ALA A 128 27.73 -15.82 4.88
C ALA A 128 28.22 -15.39 6.27
N VAL A 129 27.34 -15.43 7.28
CA VAL A 129 27.60 -15.12 8.71
C VAL A 129 27.55 -16.41 9.51
#